data_AF-A0A330HBJ7-F1
#
_entry.id   AF-A0A330HBJ7-F1
#
_cell.length_a   1.000
_cell.length_b   1.000
_cell.length_c   1.000
_cell.angle_alpha   90.00
_cell.angle_beta   90.00
_cell.angle_gamma   90.00
#
_symmetry.space_group_name_H-M   'P 1'
#
loop_
_entity.id
_entity.type
_entity.pdbx_description
1 polymer ?
#
loop_
_entity_poly.entity_id
_entity_poly.type
_entity_poly.pdbx_seq_one_letter_code
_entity_poly.pdbx_strand_id
1 'polypeptide(L)'
;MAAALAPGATVAAVARQYDVATSLIYKWRRTVRARETGFAEVVVVRDEPVAASVPAAPQAVIELEIAGKVRLRIPLTTPPTLAAAMVKALGAS
;
A
#
# COMPACT_ATOMS: atom_id res chain seq x y z
N MET A 1 4.34 5.83 6.65
CA MET A 1 5.26 5.45 5.54
C MET A 1 5.02 6.24 4.25
N ALA A 2 3.75 6.45 3.83
CA ALA A 2 3.42 7.27 2.66
C ALA A 2 4.07 8.68 2.67
N ALA A 3 4.18 9.30 3.86
CA ALA A 3 4.84 10.59 4.03
C ALA A 3 6.33 10.63 3.57
N ALA A 4 7.09 9.53 3.69
CA ALA A 4 8.48 9.47 3.20
C ALA A 4 8.59 9.27 1.68
N LEU A 5 7.46 9.04 1.01
CA LEU A 5 7.38 8.79 -0.44
C LEU A 5 6.79 9.99 -1.19
N ALA A 6 6.34 11.03 -0.47
CA ALA A 6 5.85 12.25 -1.08
C ALA A 6 6.99 13.04 -1.75
N PRO A 7 6.74 13.69 -2.91
CA PRO A 7 7.71 14.60 -3.51
C PRO A 7 8.14 15.69 -2.52
N GLY A 8 9.45 15.91 -2.38
CA GLY A 8 10.02 16.89 -1.44
C GLY A 8 10.14 16.43 0.02
N ALA A 9 9.66 15.23 0.37
CA ALA A 9 9.84 14.70 1.72
C ALA A 9 11.31 14.38 2.02
N THR A 10 11.80 14.82 3.18
CA THR A 10 13.14 14.46 3.66
C THR A 10 13.05 13.27 4.60
N VAL A 11 13.86 12.23 4.34
CA VAL A 11 13.86 11.00 5.15
C VAL A 11 14.16 11.30 6.62
N ALA A 12 15.05 12.28 6.89
CA ALA A 12 15.39 12.70 8.24
C ALA A 12 14.22 13.38 8.97
N ALA A 13 13.43 14.23 8.31
CA ALA A 13 12.27 14.85 8.93
C ALA A 13 11.19 13.81 9.25
N VAL A 14 10.97 12.85 8.34
CA VAL A 14 10.01 11.76 8.58
C VAL A 14 10.51 10.81 9.68
N ALA A 15 11.80 10.50 9.72
CA ALA A 15 12.42 9.73 10.80
C ALA A 15 12.18 10.40 12.16
N ARG A 16 12.41 11.71 12.24
CA ARG A 16 12.17 12.50 13.46
C ARG A 16 10.70 12.56 13.85
N GLN A 17 9.80 12.77 12.89
CA GLN A 17 8.36 12.88 13.14
C GLN A 17 7.77 11.59 13.75
N TYR A 18 8.26 10.44 13.31
CA TYR A 18 7.74 9.14 13.73
C TYR A 18 8.65 8.40 14.72
N ASP A 19 9.71 9.05 15.19
CA ASP A 19 10.73 8.49 16.09
C ASP A 19 11.28 7.12 15.63
N VAL A 20 11.71 7.07 14.38
CA VAL A 20 12.26 5.84 13.78
C VAL A 20 13.64 6.10 13.19
N ALA A 21 14.51 5.09 13.27
CA ALA A 21 15.81 5.15 12.60
C ALA A 21 15.64 5.26 11.08
N THR A 22 16.41 6.15 10.45
CA THR A 22 16.48 6.32 8.98
C THR A 22 16.74 5.00 8.25
N SER A 23 17.52 4.09 8.86
CA SER A 23 17.81 2.75 8.33
C SER A 23 16.56 1.88 8.15
N LEU A 24 15.57 2.00 9.05
CA LEU A 24 14.28 1.30 8.93
C LEU A 24 13.49 1.81 7.73
N ILE A 25 13.48 3.12 7.48
CA ILE A 25 12.81 3.71 6.32
C ILE A 25 13.43 3.17 5.01
N TYR A 26 14.77 3.09 4.93
CA TYR A 26 15.44 2.49 3.77
C TYR A 26 15.13 0.99 3.62
N LYS A 27 15.11 0.25 4.73
CA LYS A 27 14.75 -1.18 4.72
C LYS A 27 13.35 -1.40 4.17
N TRP A 28 12.36 -0.64 4.67
CA TRP A 28 10.99 -0.73 4.20
C TRP A 28 10.84 -0.32 2.73
N ARG A 29 11.52 0.75 2.28
CA ARG A 29 11.52 1.14 0.85
C ARG A 29 12.02 0.02 -0.05
N ARG A 30 13.08 -0.68 0.36
CA ARG A 30 13.62 -1.84 -0.38
C ARG A 30 12.63 -3.00 -0.41
N THR A 31 11.99 -3.31 0.71
CA THR A 31 10.99 -4.39 0.79
C THR A 31 9.75 -4.10 -0.05
N VAL A 32 9.28 -2.86 -0.09
CA VAL A 32 8.14 -2.46 -0.93
C VAL A 32 8.50 -2.57 -2.42
N ARG A 33 9.67 -2.05 -2.83
CA ARG A 33 10.13 -2.18 -4.22
C ARG A 33 10.35 -3.63 -4.66
N ALA A 34 10.82 -4.50 -3.75
CA ALA A 34 10.97 -5.93 -4.06
C ALA A 34 9.62 -6.65 -4.28
N ARG A 35 8.52 -6.09 -3.77
CA ARG A 35 7.15 -6.59 -4.00
C ARG A 35 6.52 -5.99 -5.27
N GLU A 36 7.00 -4.83 -5.70
CA GLU A 36 6.61 -4.18 -6.95
C GLU A 36 7.53 -4.64 -8.09
N THR A 37 7.36 -5.89 -8.56
CA THR A 37 8.02 -6.33 -9.80
C THR A 37 7.26 -5.77 -11.00
N GLY A 38 7.55 -4.52 -11.37
CA GLY A 38 6.98 -3.85 -12.53
C GLY A 38 7.48 -2.41 -12.68
N PHE A 39 7.49 -1.90 -13.92
CA PHE A 39 7.75 -0.49 -14.18
C PHE A 39 6.54 0.34 -13.71
N ALA A 40 6.77 1.38 -12.91
CA ALA A 40 5.74 2.37 -12.63
C ALA A 40 5.52 3.19 -13.90
N GLU A 41 4.28 3.23 -14.41
CA GLU A 41 3.91 4.07 -15.55
C GLU A 41 4.16 5.53 -15.18
N VAL A 42 5.13 6.16 -15.87
CA VAL A 42 5.41 7.60 -15.73
C VAL A 42 4.65 8.31 -16.83
N VAL A 43 3.51 8.92 -16.48
CA VAL A 43 2.79 9.82 -17.39
C VAL A 43 3.49 11.17 -17.37
N VAL A 44 4.23 11.49 -18.45
CA VAL A 44 4.77 12.84 -18.67
C VAL A 44 3.63 13.71 -19.19
N VAL A 45 2.97 14.43 -18.28
CA VAL A 45 1.97 15.44 -18.64
C VAL A 45 2.71 16.68 -19.13
N ARG A 46 2.50 17.07 -20.39
CA ARG A 46 2.97 18.37 -20.91
C ARG A 46 2.17 19.49 -20.25
N ASP A 47 2.77 20.66 -20.16
CA ASP A 47 2.37 21.85 -19.39
C ASP A 47 1.05 22.50 -19.88
N GLU A 48 -0.02 21.73 -19.94
CA GLU A 48 -1.39 22.21 -20.11
C GLU A 48 -2.15 21.95 -18.80
N PRO A 49 -3.06 22.85 -18.37
CA PRO A 49 -3.78 22.70 -17.12
C PRO A 49 -4.77 21.54 -17.23
N VAL A 50 -4.24 20.33 -17.07
CA VAL A 50 -5.01 19.11 -16.84
C VAL A 50 -5.71 19.30 -15.51
N ALA A 51 -7.04 19.34 -15.55
CA ALA A 51 -7.85 19.07 -14.38
C ALA A 51 -7.29 17.78 -13.77
N ALA A 52 -6.67 17.89 -12.60
CA ALA A 52 -5.94 16.80 -11.98
C ALA A 52 -6.84 15.56 -11.97
N SER A 53 -6.52 14.58 -12.82
CA SER A 53 -7.07 13.23 -12.67
C SER A 53 -6.57 12.75 -11.33
N VAL A 54 -7.44 12.90 -10.32
CA VAL A 54 -7.19 12.44 -8.97
C VAL A 54 -6.80 10.97 -9.10
N PRO A 55 -5.56 10.56 -8.73
CA PRO A 55 -5.23 9.15 -8.73
C PRO A 55 -6.29 8.48 -7.85
N ALA A 56 -7.02 7.51 -8.42
CA ALA A 56 -8.08 6.82 -7.71
C ALA A 56 -7.53 6.39 -6.36
N ALA A 57 -8.10 6.93 -5.28
CA ALA A 57 -7.62 6.66 -3.94
C ALA A 57 -7.53 5.13 -3.78
N PRO A 58 -6.42 4.60 -3.24
CA PRO A 58 -6.28 3.16 -3.06
C PRO A 58 -7.52 2.67 -2.32
N GLN A 59 -8.29 1.79 -2.97
CA GLN A 59 -9.53 1.29 -2.40
C GLN A 59 -9.17 0.65 -1.06
N ALA A 60 -9.81 1.10 0.01
CA ALA A 60 -9.54 0.53 1.31
C ALA A 60 -9.96 -0.95 1.31
N VAL A 61 -9.00 -1.80 1.70
CA VAL A 61 -9.12 -3.25 1.73
C VAL A 61 -8.77 -3.76 3.12
N ILE A 62 -9.44 -4.83 3.55
CA ILE A 62 -9.08 -5.58 4.75
C ILE A 62 -8.09 -6.67 4.32
N GLU A 63 -6.91 -6.71 4.93
CA GLU A 63 -5.91 -7.75 4.68
C GLU A 63 -5.82 -8.70 5.87
N LEU A 64 -5.89 -10.00 5.59
CA LEU A 64 -5.74 -11.05 6.58
C LEU A 64 -4.61 -12.00 6.16
N GLU A 65 -3.77 -12.38 7.11
CA GLU A 65 -2.78 -13.45 6.93
C GLU A 65 -3.17 -14.64 7.81
N ILE A 66 -3.40 -15.80 7.19
CA ILE A 66 -3.88 -17.01 7.84
C ILE A 66 -2.72 -17.99 7.93
N ALA A 67 -2.28 -18.26 9.16
CA ALA A 67 -1.19 -19.18 9.50
C ALA A 67 0.13 -18.95 8.71
N GLY A 68 0.38 -17.73 8.23
CA GLY A 68 1.53 -17.39 7.39
C GLY A 68 1.55 -18.02 5.99
N LYS A 69 0.50 -18.75 5.61
CA LYS A 69 0.43 -19.52 4.36
C LYS A 69 -0.49 -18.87 3.33
N VAL A 70 -1.56 -18.23 3.77
CA VAL A 70 -2.57 -17.64 2.90
C VAL A 70 -2.74 -16.17 3.23
N ARG A 71 -2.74 -15.33 2.19
CA ARG A 71 -3.09 -13.91 2.30
C ARG A 71 -4.43 -13.67 1.62
N LEU A 72 -5.36 -13.11 2.37
CA LEU A 72 -6.69 -12.75 1.91
C LEU A 72 -6.81 -11.22 1.87
N ARG A 73 -7.29 -10.68 0.75
CA ARG A 73 -7.57 -9.24 0.59
C ARG A 73 -9.04 -9.08 0.27
N ILE A 74 -9.76 -8.33 1.11
CA ILE A 74 -11.21 -8.16 1.03
C ILE A 74 -11.51 -6.67 0.79
N PRO A 75 -11.97 -6.29 -0.41
CA PRO A 75 -12.48 -4.94 -0.66
C PRO A 75 -13.65 -4.60 0.25
N LEU A 76 -13.78 -3.33 0.65
CA LEU A 76 -14.92 -2.84 1.43
C LEU A 76 -16.28 -3.02 0.75
N THR A 77 -16.29 -3.19 -0.58
CA THR A 77 -17.50 -3.49 -1.36
C THR A 77 -17.95 -4.95 -1.24
N THR A 78 -17.17 -5.81 -0.57
CA THR A 78 -17.50 -7.22 -0.42
C THR A 78 -18.66 -7.41 0.55
N PRO A 79 -19.73 -8.13 0.17
CA PRO A 79 -20.82 -8.44 1.08
C PRO A 79 -20.31 -9.17 2.34
N PRO A 80 -20.76 -8.81 3.56
CA PRO A 80 -20.28 -9.41 4.80
C PRO A 80 -20.43 -10.93 4.86
N THR A 81 -21.49 -11.46 4.24
CA THR A 81 -21.75 -12.90 4.17
C THR A 81 -20.71 -13.63 3.32
N LEU A 82 -20.29 -13.03 2.20
CA LEU A 82 -19.25 -13.58 1.33
C LEU A 82 -17.87 -13.51 2.02
N ALA A 83 -17.56 -12.38 2.67
CA ALA A 83 -16.34 -12.22 3.44
C ALA A 83 -16.23 -13.27 4.57
N ALA A 84 -17.32 -13.48 5.32
CA ALA A 84 -17.38 -14.49 6.37
C ALA A 84 -17.23 -15.92 5.83
N ALA A 85 -17.84 -16.24 4.68
CA ALA A 85 -17.70 -17.54 4.04
C ALA A 85 -16.25 -17.81 3.60
N MET A 86 -15.57 -16.82 3.03
CA MET A 86 -14.16 -16.93 2.64
C MET A 86 -13.25 -17.17 3.84
N VAL A 87 -13.44 -16.43 4.94
CA VAL A 87 -12.68 -16.62 6.18
C VAL A 87 -12.94 -18.00 6.78
N LYS A 88 -14.20 -18.45 6.80
CA LYS A 88 -14.57 -19.78 7.34
C LYS A 88 -13.95 -20.92 6.52
N ALA A 89 -13.98 -20.82 5.19
CA ALA A 89 -13.39 -21.83 4.32
C ALA A 89 -11.88 -21.99 4.54
N LEU A 90 -11.18 -20.89 4.85
CA LEU A 90 -9.74 -20.88 5.07
C LEU A 90 -9.34 -21.22 6.51
N GLY A 91 -10.22 -20.99 7.49
CA GLY A 91 -9.99 -21.31 8.90
C GLY A 91 -10.34 -22.75 9.30
N ALA A 92 -10.96 -23.53 8.41
CA ALA A 92 -11.36 -24.92 8.64
C ALA A 92 -10.36 -25.95 8.06
N SER A 93 -9.18 -25.51 7.63
CA SER A 93 -8.15 -26.35 6.99
C SER A 93 -6.89 -26.54 7.83
#